data_AF-A0A8T0DLE4-F1
#
_entry.id   AF-A0A8T0DLE4-F1
#
_cell.length_a   1.000
_cell.length_b   1.000
_cell.length_c   1.000
_cell.angle_alpha   90.00
_cell.angle_beta   90.00
_cell.angle_gamma   90.00
#
_symmetry.space_group_name_H-M   'P 1'
#
loop_
_entity.id
_entity.type
_entity.pdbx_description
1 polymer ?
#
loop_
_entity_poly.entity_id
_entity_poly.type
_entity_poly.pdbx_seq_one_letter_code
_entity_poly.pdbx_strand_id
1 'polypeptide(L)'
;ASSPDEKALVEAAANLGLSLVSTLPDPVDNETRRLIIERRLPVEDMDTVIEHQKQQVEKLEYLVDAVLEFDSVRKRMTVMARHPDGTFNIHSKGAESSMLEPEVRGYSSSLWNITCNK
;
A
#
# COMPACT_ATOMS: atom_id res chain seq x y z
N ALA A 1 0.54 -7.20 12.14
CA ALA A 1 0.69 -8.21 11.08
C ALA A 1 0.10 -9.51 11.59
N SER A 2 -0.64 -10.22 10.75
CA SER A 2 -1.32 -11.47 11.14
C SER A 2 -0.47 -12.71 10.85
N SER A 3 0.65 -12.52 10.15
CA SER A 3 1.58 -13.58 9.77
C SER A 3 3.06 -13.11 9.87
N PRO A 4 4.02 -14.04 10.06
CA PRO A 4 5.44 -13.70 10.19
C PRO A 4 6.04 -13.06 8.92
N ASP A 5 5.62 -13.50 7.74
CA ASP A 5 6.05 -12.97 6.45
C ASP A 5 5.56 -11.53 6.23
N GLU A 6 4.31 -11.22 6.60
CA GLU A 6 3.82 -9.84 6.57
C GLU A 6 4.61 -8.92 7.48
N LYS A 7 4.98 -9.42 8.67
CA LYS A 7 5.79 -8.65 9.61
C LYS A 7 7.16 -8.35 8.99
N ALA A 8 7.82 -9.35 8.41
CA ALA A 8 9.12 -9.18 7.78
C ALA A 8 9.10 -8.16 6.62
N LEU A 9 8.05 -8.17 5.80
CA LEU A 9 7.90 -7.18 4.72
C LEU A 9 7.74 -5.74 5.25
N VAL A 10 6.96 -5.54 6.31
CA VAL A 10 6.76 -4.22 6.92
C VAL A 10 8.05 -3.71 7.58
N GLU A 11 8.79 -4.58 8.28
CA GLU A 11 10.07 -4.24 8.89
C GLU A 11 11.13 -3.87 7.83
N ALA A 12 11.19 -4.63 6.74
CA ALA A 12 12.08 -4.33 5.62
C ALA A 12 11.74 -2.97 4.97
N ALA A 13 10.45 -2.67 4.75
CA ALA A 13 10.02 -1.38 4.22
C ALA A 13 10.43 -0.21 5.15
N ALA A 14 10.27 -0.37 6.46
CA ALA A 14 10.69 0.63 7.43
C ALA A 14 12.21 0.86 7.42
N ASN A 15 13.00 -0.21 7.30
CA ASN A 15 14.46 -0.13 7.16
C ASN A 15 14.90 0.60 5.87
N LEU A 16 14.09 0.50 4.81
CA LEU A 16 14.29 1.24 3.56
C LEU A 16 13.73 2.66 3.60
N GLY A 17 13.24 3.13 4.75
CA GLY A 17 12.76 4.49 4.95
C GLY A 17 11.27 4.70 4.70
N LEU A 18 10.46 3.65 4.63
CA LEU A 18 9.00 3.72 4.51
C LEU A 18 8.34 3.13 5.76
N SER A 19 7.97 3.98 6.71
CA SER A 19 7.42 3.56 8.00
C SER A 19 5.92 3.83 8.07
N LEU A 20 5.12 2.80 8.39
CA LEU A 20 3.71 3.00 8.74
C LEU A 20 3.62 3.60 10.15
N VAL A 21 3.06 4.81 10.25
CA VAL A 21 2.99 5.58 11.51
C VAL A 21 1.63 5.44 12.17
N SER A 22 0.57 5.45 11.37
CA SER A 22 -0.79 5.43 11.90
C SER A 22 -1.75 4.70 10.97
N THR A 23 -2.78 4.13 11.57
CA THR A 23 -3.91 3.49 10.91
C THR A 23 -5.16 3.88 11.67
N LEU A 24 -5.98 4.72 11.06
CA LEU A 24 -7.20 5.26 11.65
C LEU A 24 -8.36 5.13 10.65
N PRO A 25 -9.62 5.08 11.10
CA PRO A 25 -10.75 5.28 10.20
C PRO A 25 -10.66 6.65 9.50
N ASP A 26 -11.14 6.74 8.27
CA ASP A 26 -11.30 8.04 7.61
C ASP A 26 -12.44 8.83 8.28
N PRO A 27 -12.28 10.14 8.52
CA PRO A 27 -13.31 10.95 9.21
C PRO A 27 -14.58 11.15 8.38
N VAL A 28 -14.53 10.97 7.05
CA VAL A 28 -15.68 11.10 6.16
C VAL A 28 -16.38 9.76 5.97
N ASP A 29 -15.59 8.68 5.85
CA ASP A 29 -16.10 7.32 5.67
C ASP A 29 -15.45 6.34 6.66
N ASN A 30 -16.25 5.86 7.62
CA ASN A 30 -15.77 4.92 8.65
C ASN A 30 -15.37 3.54 8.08
N GLU A 31 -15.81 3.18 6.87
CA GLU A 31 -15.41 1.92 6.22
C GLU A 31 -14.02 2.03 5.60
N THR A 32 -13.63 3.23 5.19
CA THR A 32 -12.30 3.52 4.66
C THR A 32 -11.27 3.63 5.78
N ARG A 33 -10.10 3.01 5.57
CA ARG A 33 -8.97 3.10 6.49
C ARG A 33 -7.93 4.10 5.98
N ARG A 34 -7.64 5.13 6.78
CA ARG A 34 -6.58 6.11 6.55
C ARG A 34 -5.25 5.63 7.10
N LEU A 35 -4.25 5.52 6.23
CA LEU A 35 -2.88 5.15 6.56
C LEU A 35 -1.96 6.36 6.41
N ILE A 36 -1.13 6.60 7.44
CA ILE A 36 -0.07 7.61 7.38
C ILE A 36 1.27 6.89 7.29
N ILE A 37 1.99 7.12 6.20
CA ILE A 37 3.32 6.56 5.94
C ILE A 37 4.34 7.70 5.98
N GLU A 38 5.39 7.53 6.76
CA GLU A 38 6.55 8.42 6.73
C GLU A 38 7.60 7.89 5.76
N ARG A 39 8.00 8.71 4.79
CA ARG A 39 9.07 8.46 3.84
C ARG A 39 10.29 9.28 4.21
N ARG A 40 11.41 8.61 4.47
CA ARG A 40 12.72 9.23 4.68
C ARG A 40 13.40 9.46 3.34
N LEU A 41 13.64 10.73 2.99
CA LEU A 41 14.32 11.09 1.75
C LEU A 41 15.82 11.25 1.99
N PRO A 42 16.67 10.82 1.04
CA PRO A 42 18.06 11.27 1.00
C PRO A 42 18.08 12.79 0.86
N VAL A 43 18.91 13.47 1.65
CA VAL A 43 19.10 14.91 1.51
C VAL A 43 19.99 15.14 0.29
N GLU A 44 19.42 15.70 -0.77
CA GLU A 44 20.15 16.11 -1.97
C GLU A 44 20.73 17.52 -1.79
N ASP A 45 21.68 17.72 -0.86
CA ASP A 45 22.39 19.00 -0.79
C ASP A 45 23.89 18.80 -1.06
N MET A 46 24.24 19.17 -2.29
CA MET A 46 25.56 19.70 -2.67
C MET A 46 25.76 21.04 -1.96
N ASP A 47 26.90 21.19 -1.31
CA ASP A 47 27.47 22.45 -0.84
C ASP A 47 26.65 23.26 0.19
N THR A 48 26.58 22.77 1.43
CA THR A 48 26.77 23.67 2.58
C THR A 48 27.37 22.90 3.76
N VAL A 49 28.66 23.12 3.95
CA VAL A 49 29.43 22.71 5.11
C VAL A 49 28.88 23.47 6.32
N ILE A 50 28.65 22.73 7.41
CA ILE A 50 28.39 23.18 8.80
C ILE A 50 26.92 23.03 9.26
N GLU A 51 26.72 21.90 9.95
CA GLU A 51 25.81 21.65 11.09
C GLU A 51 24.30 21.44 10.82
N HIS A 52 23.88 20.22 11.24
CA HIS A 52 22.52 19.64 11.35
C HIS A 52 22.02 18.91 10.09
N GLN A 53 22.35 17.61 10.02
CA GLN A 53 21.71 16.62 9.15
C GLN A 53 20.20 16.55 9.45
N LYS A 54 19.43 17.49 8.91
CA LYS A 54 17.97 17.47 9.00
C LYS A 54 17.49 16.44 7.99
N GLN A 55 17.39 15.20 8.44
CA GLN A 55 16.84 14.12 7.64
C GLN A 55 15.43 14.53 7.19
N GLN A 56 15.24 14.74 5.88
CA GLN A 56 13.95 15.14 5.35
C GLN A 56 12.98 13.97 5.46
N VAL A 57 11.85 14.19 6.14
CA VAL A 57 10.78 13.22 6.30
C VAL A 57 9.52 13.77 5.66
N GLU A 58 8.96 13.02 4.73
CA GLU A 58 7.71 13.29 4.05
C GLU A 58 6.60 12.43 4.65
N LYS A 59 5.41 13.00 4.89
CA LYS A 59 4.23 12.24 5.33
C LYS A 59 3.30 12.03 4.15
N LEU A 60 3.04 10.77 3.84
CA LEU A 60 2.18 10.32 2.76
C LEU A 60 0.89 9.76 3.36
N GLU A 61 -0.23 10.18 2.81
CA GLU A 61 -1.56 9.74 3.22
C GLU A 61 -2.17 8.83 2.16
N TYR A 62 -2.58 7.63 2.59
CA TYR A 62 -3.28 6.67 1.75
C TYR A 62 -4.64 6.36 2.36
N LEU A 63 -5.65 6.18 1.51
CA LEU A 63 -6.97 5.73 1.93
C LEU A 63 -7.20 4.34 1.36
N VAL A 64 -7.50 3.36 2.21
CA VAL A 64 -7.80 1.99 1.80
C VAL A 64 -9.30 1.80 1.84
N ASP A 65 -9.91 1.75 0.66
CA ASP A 65 -11.36 1.70 0.48
C ASP A 65 -11.89 0.26 0.58
N ALA A 66 -11.07 -0.73 0.20
CA ALA A 66 -11.44 -2.14 0.29
C ALA A 66 -10.22 -3.03 0.56
N VAL A 67 -10.42 -4.04 1.39
CA VAL A 67 -9.46 -5.13 1.63
C VAL A 67 -10.14 -6.44 1.28
N LEU A 68 -9.56 -7.14 0.31
CA LEU A 68 -9.87 -8.52 0.05
C LEU A 68 -8.80 -9.38 0.71
N GLU A 69 -9.18 -9.90 1.88
CA GLU A 69 -8.30 -10.68 2.74
C GLU A 69 -7.67 -11.88 2.02
N PHE A 70 -6.60 -12.40 2.63
CA PHE A 70 -5.97 -13.61 2.12
C PHE A 70 -6.96 -14.76 2.07
N ASP A 71 -7.10 -15.34 0.89
CA ASP A 71 -7.93 -16.52 0.65
C ASP A 71 -7.05 -17.70 0.20
N SER A 72 -7.25 -18.87 0.79
CA SER A 72 -6.38 -20.05 0.56
C SER A 72 -6.58 -20.67 -0.83
N VAL A 73 -7.74 -20.45 -1.46
CA VAL A 73 -8.02 -20.88 -2.83
C VAL A 73 -7.31 -19.96 -3.81
N ARG A 74 -7.48 -18.64 -3.66
CA ARG A 74 -6.86 -17.61 -4.51
C ARG A 74 -5.37 -17.40 -4.24
N LYS A 75 -4.89 -17.81 -3.06
CA LYS A 75 -3.51 -17.68 -2.57
C LYS A 75 -2.95 -16.26 -2.67
N ARG A 76 -3.80 -15.26 -2.47
CA ARG A 76 -3.43 -13.84 -2.56
C ARG A 76 -4.33 -12.96 -1.70
N MET A 77 -3.78 -11.82 -1.28
CA MET A 77 -4.46 -10.70 -0.64
C MET A 77 -4.42 -9.51 -1.60
N THR A 78 -5.52 -8.74 -1.66
CA THR A 78 -5.64 -7.58 -2.54
C THR A 78 -6.22 -6.40 -1.77
N VAL A 79 -5.72 -5.18 -2.02
CA VAL A 79 -6.27 -3.93 -1.47
C VAL A 79 -6.52 -2.93 -2.58
N MET A 80 -7.60 -2.15 -2.47
CA MET A 80 -7.84 -0.96 -3.28
C MET A 80 -7.53 0.26 -2.44
N ALA A 81 -6.63 1.12 -2.92
CA ALA A 81 -6.14 2.28 -2.19
C ALA A 81 -6.05 3.53 -3.06
N ARG A 82 -6.45 4.66 -2.49
CA ARG A 82 -6.15 6.01 -3.01
C ARG A 82 -4.78 6.45 -2.53
N HIS A 83 -3.95 6.88 -3.46
CA HIS A 83 -2.60 7.37 -3.21
C HIS A 83 -2.61 8.87 -2.93
N PRO A 84 -1.52 9.42 -2.33
CA PRO A 84 -1.38 10.84 -2.08
C PRO A 84 -1.48 11.72 -3.34
N ASP A 85 -1.18 11.16 -4.51
CA ASP A 85 -1.27 11.84 -5.82
C ASP A 85 -2.69 11.87 -6.40
N GLY A 86 -3.68 11.31 -5.68
CA GLY A 86 -5.07 11.22 -6.08
C GLY A 86 -5.41 10.04 -6.98
N THR A 87 -4.44 9.16 -7.29
CA THR A 87 -4.68 7.97 -8.11
C THR A 87 -5.27 6.83 -7.30
N PHE A 88 -6.08 5.99 -7.95
CA PHE A 88 -6.65 4.77 -7.37
C PHE A 88 -5.84 3.57 -7.84
N ASN A 89 -5.37 2.76 -6.90
CA ASN A 89 -4.47 1.66 -7.17
C ASN A 89 -4.97 0.37 -6.52
N ILE A 90 -4.82 -0.74 -7.24
CA ILE A 90 -5.09 -2.08 -6.72
C ILE A 90 -3.75 -2.78 -6.50
N HIS A 91 -3.42 -3.08 -5.24
CA HIS A 91 -2.20 -3.79 -4.86
C HIS A 91 -2.53 -5.23 -4.52
N SER A 92 -1.75 -6.19 -5.01
CA SER A 92 -1.93 -7.61 -4.69
C SER A 92 -0.61 -8.26 -4.28
N LYS A 93 -0.64 -9.07 -3.22
CA LYS A 93 0.47 -9.94 -2.80
C LYS A 93 -0.01 -11.39 -2.68
N GLY A 94 0.78 -12.36 -3.15
CA GLY A 94 0.39 -13.77 -3.15
C GLY A 94 1.47 -14.67 -3.72
N ALA A 95 1.12 -15.94 -3.91
CA ALA A 95 2.01 -16.90 -4.56
C ALA A 95 2.22 -16.55 -6.04
N GLU A 96 3.44 -16.71 -6.55
CA GLU A 96 3.76 -16.42 -7.95
C GLU A 96 2.83 -17.15 -8.92
N SER A 97 2.57 -18.44 -8.67
CA SER A 97 1.70 -19.28 -9.51
C SER A 97 0.26 -18.80 -9.57
N SER A 98 -0.27 -18.18 -8.50
CA SER A 98 -1.61 -17.59 -8.54
C SER A 98 -1.61 -16.21 -9.18
N MET A 99 -0.54 -15.44 -9.07
CA MET A 99 -0.45 -14.10 -9.66
C MET A 99 -0.19 -14.14 -11.18
N LEU A 100 0.58 -15.10 -11.68
CA LEU A 100 0.99 -15.22 -13.07
C LEU A 100 0.21 -16.29 -13.85
N GLU A 101 -0.90 -16.76 -13.30
CA GLU A 101 -1.71 -17.79 -13.93
C GLU A 101 -2.19 -17.29 -15.32
N PRO A 102 -2.00 -18.05 -16.41
CA PRO A 102 -2.26 -17.59 -17.79
C PRO A 102 -3.73 -17.23 -18.08
N GLU A 103 -4.66 -17.56 -17.18
CA GLU A 103 -6.09 -17.39 -17.37
C GLU A 103 -6.58 -15.96 -17.05
N VAL A 104 -6.11 -14.98 -17.82
CA VAL A 104 -6.91 -13.78 -18.16
C VAL A 104 -6.64 -13.34 -19.61
N ARG A 105 -6.87 -14.25 -20.56
CA ARG A 105 -7.23 -13.89 -21.94
C ARG A 105 -8.60 -14.43 -22.36
N GLY A 106 -9.38 -14.93 -21.42
CA GLY A 106 -10.75 -15.39 -21.65
C GLY A 106 -11.76 -14.29 -21.44
N TYR A 107 -12.57 -14.01 -22.46
CA TYR A 107 -13.83 -13.29 -22.35
C TYR A 107 -14.64 -13.83 -21.15
N SER A 108 -14.72 -13.06 -20.07
CA SER A 108 -15.71 -13.26 -19.00
C SER A 108 -16.26 -11.91 -18.63
N SER A 109 -17.48 -11.65 -19.11
CA SER A 109 -18.22 -10.40 -18.95
C SER A 109 -18.72 -10.14 -17.51
N SER A 110 -18.14 -10.76 -16.48
CA SER A 110 -18.78 -10.83 -15.16
C SER A 110 -17.86 -10.68 -13.94
N LEU A 111 -16.57 -10.35 -14.08
CA LEU A 111 -15.64 -10.31 -12.93
C LEU A 111 -14.91 -8.98 -12.70
N TRP A 112 -15.36 -7.88 -13.32
CA TRP A 112 -14.94 -6.51 -12.97
C TRP A 112 -16.04 -5.72 -12.24
N ASN A 113 -16.90 -6.38 -11.46
CA ASN A 113 -17.83 -5.66 -10.59
C ASN A 113 -17.13 -5.23 -9.29
N ILE A 114 -16.10 -4.38 -9.42
CA ILE A 114 -15.84 -3.35 -8.41
C ILE A 114 -16.53 -2.10 -8.96
N THR A 115 -17.85 -2.06 -8.81
CA THR A 115 -18.64 -0.86 -9.08
C THR A 115 -18.27 0.17 -8.01
N CYS A 116 -17.34 1.06 -8.32
CA CYS A 116 -17.21 2.33 -7.61
C CYS A 116 -18.41 3.18 -7.99
N ASN A 117 -19.51 3.09 -7.24
CA ASN A 117 -20.62 4.03 -7.39
C ASN A 117 -20.17 5.40 -6.86
N LYS A 118 -20.40 6.42 -7.68
CA LYS A 118 -20.32 7.84 -7.30
C LYS A 118 -21.54 8.25 -6.49
#